data_AF-A0AAU7ZXE6-F1
#
_entry.id   AF-A0AAU7ZXE6-F1
#
_cell.length_a   1.000
_cell.length_b   1.000
_cell.length_c   1.000
_cell.angle_alpha   90.00
_cell.angle_beta   90.00
_cell.angle_gamma   90.00
#
_symmetry.space_group_name_H-M   'P 1'
#
loop_
_entity.id
_entity.type
_entity.pdbx_description
1 polymer ?
#
loop_
_entity_poly.entity_id
_entity_poly.type
_entity_poly.pdbx_seq_one_letter_code
_entity_poly.pdbx_strand_id
1 'polypeptide(L)'
;MTIALNPKRNTLAIKDSKAEDFISGAGKTDTGDEIRDDNGRKPVMVRIPADLLKRIDQAARKKAISRSSFIVSSMADLVNGER
;
A
#
# COMPACT_ATOMS: atom_id res chain seq x y z
N MET A 1 29.63 42.64 18.82
CA MET A 1 28.24 42.93 18.39
C MET A 1 27.32 42.02 19.17
N THR A 2 26.47 42.57 20.02
CA THR A 2 25.59 41.84 20.94
C THR A 2 24.19 41.75 20.34
N ILE A 3 23.72 40.54 20.04
CA ILE A 3 22.38 40.30 19.48
C ILE A 3 21.40 40.24 20.66
N ALA A 4 20.51 41.22 20.76
CA ALA A 4 19.45 41.23 21.77
C ALA A 4 18.40 40.15 21.44
N LEU A 5 18.27 39.15 22.30
CA LEU A 5 17.25 38.10 22.19
C LEU A 5 15.89 38.65 22.64
N ASN A 6 14.90 38.57 21.76
CA ASN A 6 13.54 39.07 22.01
C ASN A 6 12.82 38.19 23.06
N PRO A 7 12.41 38.72 24.21
CA PRO A 7 11.83 37.95 25.32
C PRO A 7 10.41 37.42 25.04
N LYS A 8 9.77 37.83 23.93
CA LYS A 8 8.49 37.28 23.47
C LYS A 8 8.63 36.08 22.52
N ARG A 9 9.84 35.53 22.35
CA ARG A 9 10.03 34.30 21.57
C ARG A 9 9.41 33.13 22.33
N ASN A 10 8.16 32.83 21.97
CA ASN A 10 7.39 31.72 22.48
C ASN A 10 8.23 30.44 22.43
N THR A 11 8.37 29.80 23.58
CA THR A 11 9.30 28.73 23.91
C THR A 11 9.16 27.54 22.94
N LEU A 12 10.09 27.44 21.99
CA LEU A 12 10.21 26.28 21.10
C LEU A 12 10.82 25.05 21.82
N ALA A 13 10.66 24.92 23.14
CA ALA A 13 11.11 23.74 23.89
C ALA A 13 10.18 22.53 23.73
N ILE A 14 8.99 22.72 23.14
CA ILE A 14 8.03 21.64 22.86
C ILE A 14 8.26 21.00 21.48
N LYS A 15 9.10 21.61 20.61
CA LYS A 15 9.29 21.13 19.23
C LYS A 15 10.28 19.98 19.07
N ASP A 16 11.17 19.75 20.03
CA ASP A 16 12.20 18.73 19.87
C ASP A 16 11.69 17.31 20.13
N SER A 17 10.77 17.11 21.09
CA SER A 17 10.18 15.78 21.34
C SER A 17 9.44 15.24 20.12
N LYS A 18 8.72 16.08 19.36
CA LYS A 18 8.06 15.66 18.12
C LYS A 18 9.04 15.38 16.98
N ALA A 19 10.19 16.04 16.97
CA ALA A 19 11.24 15.79 15.99
C ALA A 19 11.97 14.47 16.31
N GLU A 20 12.21 14.19 17.59
CA GLU A 20 12.77 12.92 18.06
C GLU A 20 11.83 11.74 17.79
N ASP A 21 10.52 11.90 18.00
CA ASP A 21 9.51 10.90 17.64
C ASP A 21 9.50 10.61 16.12
N PHE A 22 9.66 11.65 15.30
CA PHE A 22 9.74 11.53 13.84
C PHE A 22 11.03 10.81 13.39
N ILE A 23 12.17 11.14 14.00
CA ILE A 23 13.47 10.51 13.70
C ILE A 23 13.51 9.05 14.20
N SER A 24 12.93 8.78 15.37
CA SER A 24 12.78 7.42 15.93
C SER A 24 11.89 6.54 15.04
N GLY A 25 10.91 7.13 14.36
CA GLY A 25 10.09 6.45 13.35
C GLY A 25 10.81 6.17 12.03
N ALA A 26 11.80 6.98 11.64
CA ALA A 26 12.47 6.88 10.34
C ALA A 26 13.41 5.66 10.20
N GLY A 27 13.82 5.05 11.33
CA GLY A 27 14.59 3.80 11.36
C GLY A 27 13.74 2.54 11.36
N LYS A 28 12.42 2.67 11.55
CA LYS A 28 11.49 1.61 11.19
C LYS A 28 11.35 1.69 9.68
N THR A 29 12.27 1.03 8.98
CA THR A 29 11.87 0.40 7.72
C THR A 29 10.57 -0.30 8.05
N ASP A 30 9.47 0.20 7.50
CA ASP A 30 8.36 -0.64 7.10
C ASP A 30 9.02 -1.79 6.35
N THR A 31 9.41 -2.82 7.10
CA THR A 31 9.30 -4.19 6.66
C THR A 31 7.80 -4.31 6.57
N GLY A 32 7.24 -3.72 5.50
CA GLY A 32 5.82 -3.62 5.28
C GLY A 32 5.37 -5.04 5.48
N ASP A 33 4.52 -5.24 6.50
CA ASP A 33 3.96 -6.53 6.86
C ASP A 33 3.78 -7.25 5.54
N GLU A 34 4.67 -8.22 5.26
CA GLU A 34 4.57 -8.96 4.03
C GLU A 34 3.21 -9.60 4.20
N ILE A 35 2.19 -9.08 3.50
CA ILE A 35 0.87 -9.67 3.42
C ILE A 35 1.08 -10.97 2.65
N ARG A 36 1.76 -11.92 3.29
CA ARG A 36 1.83 -13.30 2.90
C ARG A 36 0.42 -13.80 3.13
N ASP A 37 -0.22 -14.26 2.07
CA ASP A 37 -1.39 -15.10 2.29
C ASP A 37 -0.97 -16.31 3.15
N ASP A 38 -1.94 -17.03 3.73
CA ASP A 38 -1.67 -18.22 4.54
C ASP A 38 -0.84 -19.31 3.81
N ASN A 39 -0.62 -19.15 2.49
CA ASN A 39 0.16 -20.04 1.63
C ASN A 39 1.53 -19.46 1.23
N GLY A 40 1.97 -18.34 1.83
CA GLY A 40 3.25 -17.70 1.55
C GLY A 40 3.34 -17.02 0.18
N ARG A 41 2.21 -16.81 -0.53
CA ARG A 41 2.21 -16.12 -1.82
C ARG A 41 2.31 -14.61 -1.61
N LYS A 42 3.21 -14.00 -2.37
CA LYS A 42 3.39 -12.54 -2.37
C LYS A 42 2.37 -11.89 -3.29
N PRO A 43 1.66 -10.83 -2.86
CA PRO A 43 0.78 -10.06 -3.72
C PRO A 43 1.58 -9.46 -4.88
N VAL A 44 1.06 -9.59 -6.11
CA VAL A 44 1.67 -9.02 -7.31
C VAL A 44 0.73 -7.98 -7.92
N MET A 45 1.26 -6.79 -8.18
CA MET A 45 0.52 -5.72 -8.85
C MET A 45 0.60 -5.89 -10.36
N VAL A 46 -0.53 -6.13 -11.01
CA VAL A 46 -0.64 -6.26 -12.47
C VAL A 46 -1.25 -4.99 -13.06
N ARG A 47 -0.60 -4.42 -14.08
CA ARG A 47 -1.15 -3.27 -14.82
C ARG A 47 -2.15 -3.75 -15.86
N ILE A 48 -3.38 -3.25 -15.80
CA ILE A 48 -4.47 -3.64 -16.70
C ILE A 48 -5.06 -2.37 -17.33
N PRO A 49 -5.27 -2.33 -18.66
CA PRO A 49 -6.01 -1.26 -19.32
C PRO A 49 -7.39 -1.03 -18.69
N ALA A 50 -7.81 0.23 -18.56
CA ALA A 50 -9.02 0.58 -17.82
C ALA A 50 -10.32 0.01 -18.43
N ASP A 51 -10.37 -0.09 -19.76
CA ASP A 51 -11.47 -0.70 -20.51
C ASP A 51 -11.57 -2.21 -20.22
N LEU A 52 -10.44 -2.91 -20.19
CA LEU A 52 -10.37 -4.33 -19.87
C LEU A 52 -10.73 -4.59 -18.40
N LEU A 53 -10.28 -3.73 -17.49
CA LEU A 53 -10.60 -3.82 -16.07
C LEU A 53 -12.12 -3.76 -15.81
N LYS A 54 -12.85 -2.89 -16.53
CA LYS A 54 -14.33 -2.83 -16.46
C LYS A 54 -14.99 -4.14 -16.88
N ARG A 55 -14.48 -4.78 -17.92
CA ARG A 55 -15.01 -6.08 -18.40
C ARG A 55 -14.76 -7.19 -17.39
N ILE A 56 -13.56 -7.21 -16.78
CA ILE A 56 -13.23 -8.14 -15.69
C ILE A 56 -14.20 -7.95 -14.53
N ASP A 57 -14.43 -6.71 -14.08
CA ASP A 57 -15.33 -6.42 -12.97
C ASP A 57 -16.76 -6.89 -13.22
N GLN A 58 -17.26 -6.66 -14.44
CA GLN A 58 -18.59 -7.11 -14.82
C GLN A 58 -18.68 -8.65 -14.82
N ALA A 59 -17.65 -9.34 -15.33
CA ALA A 59 -17.61 -10.80 -15.36
C ALA A 59 -17.47 -11.42 -13.96
N ALA A 60 -16.63 -10.84 -13.10
CA ALA A 60 -16.46 -11.25 -11.71
C ALA A 60 -17.77 -11.11 -10.91
N ARG A 61 -18.50 -9.99 -11.09
CA ARG A 61 -19.82 -9.77 -10.49
C ARG A 61 -20.85 -10.80 -10.95
N LYS A 62 -20.87 -11.14 -12.24
CA LYS A 62 -21.77 -12.19 -12.77
C LYS A 62 -21.52 -13.55 -12.13
N LYS A 63 -20.26 -13.86 -11.80
CA LYS A 63 -19.85 -15.08 -11.10
C LYS A 63 -19.91 -14.98 -9.56
N ALA A 64 -20.32 -13.83 -9.01
CA ALA A 64 -20.34 -13.55 -7.57
C ALA A 64 -19.00 -13.83 -6.85
N ILE A 65 -17.87 -13.62 -7.55
CA ILE A 65 -16.52 -13.79 -6.99
C ILE A 65 -15.74 -12.49 -7.01
N SER A 66 -14.66 -12.44 -6.24
CA SER A 66 -13.74 -11.30 -6.23
C SER A 66 -13.03 -11.16 -7.59
N ARG A 67 -12.59 -9.93 -7.90
CA ARG A 67 -11.81 -9.63 -9.10
C ARG A 67 -10.55 -10.50 -9.20
N SER A 68 -9.79 -10.63 -8.11
CA SER A 68 -8.55 -11.42 -8.08
C SER A 68 -8.84 -12.90 -8.31
N SER A 69 -9.88 -13.45 -7.67
CA SER A 69 -10.31 -14.84 -7.89
C SER A 69 -10.71 -15.09 -9.35
N PHE A 70 -11.43 -14.15 -9.97
CA PHE A 70 -11.82 -14.25 -11.37
C PHE A 70 -10.60 -14.28 -12.31
N ILE A 71 -9.63 -13.41 -12.07
CA ILE A 71 -8.39 -13.36 -12.87
C ILE A 71 -7.62 -14.68 -12.73
N VAL A 72 -7.44 -15.18 -11.51
CA VAL A 72 -6.71 -16.44 -11.27
C VAL A 72 -7.41 -17.63 -11.93
N SER A 73 -8.73 -17.77 -11.77
CA SER A 73 -9.50 -18.84 -12.41
C SER A 73 -9.42 -18.76 -13.93
N SER A 74 -9.61 -17.58 -14.52
CA SER A 74 -9.54 -17.42 -15.98
C SER A 74 -8.16 -17.76 -16.52
N MET A 75 -7.09 -17.45 -15.77
CA MET A 75 -5.72 -17.80 -16.16
C MET A 75 -5.46 -19.31 -16.01
N ALA A 76 -6.01 -19.95 -14.98
CA ALA A 76 -5.92 -21.40 -14.82
C ALA A 76 -6.59 -22.12 -16.00
N ASP A 77 -7.79 -21.70 -16.40
CA ASP A 77 -8.51 -22.25 -17.56
C ASP A 77 -7.67 -22.14 -18.85
N LEU A 78 -7.03 -20.97 -19.06
CA LEU A 78 -6.14 -20.74 -20.21
C LEU A 78 -4.89 -21.64 -20.21
N VAL A 79 -4.28 -21.87 -19.04
CA VAL A 79 -3.08 -22.70 -18.91
C VAL A 79 -3.42 -24.18 -19.05
N ASN A 80 -4.56 -24.61 -18.54
CA ASN A 80 -5.01 -26.00 -18.57
C ASN A 80 -5.66 -26.39 -19.91
N GLY A 81 -5.95 -25.41 -20.78
CA GLY A 81 -6.57 -25.66 -22.09
C GLY A 81 -8.05 -25.98 -22.01
N GLU A 82 -8.72 -25.69 -20.89
CA GLU A 82 -10.16 -25.85 -20.72
C GLU A 82 -10.85 -24.58 -21.26
N ARG A 83 -11.36 -24.63 -22.49
CA ARG A 83 -12.15 -23.56 -23.11
C ARG A 83 -13.45 -24.10 -23.68
#